data_AF-A0A067LTK5-F1
#
_entry.id   AF-A0A067LTK5-F1
#
_cell.length_a   1.000
_cell.length_b   1.000
_cell.length_c   1.000
_cell.angle_alpha   90.00
_cell.angle_beta   90.00
_cell.angle_gamma   90.00
#
_symmetry.space_group_name_H-M   'P 1'
#
loop_
_entity.id
_entity.type
_entity.pdbx_description
1 polymer ?
#
loop_
_entity_poly.entity_id
_entity_poly.type
_entity_poly.pdbx_seq_one_letter_code
_entity_poly.pdbx_strand_id
1 'polypeptide(L)'
;DDIERCRERLFKELSQFHKYQDREFPRLRDHLTQISIDEVENITLHLPSDFSATDRSRLGLHDLGKYEYDLRELRCLREGEAYDAIRHLREALKENFISVQFKKKNVRGQKDSMRSHTVLKKMKEDVHQCAQKYRQARAALVSLGLDTVSSKLQPLHDRECYLRDVTQKRRLGAEEVVEPWFWTLEDITKDGEPLSEWSLNVDSVRWFRARADRDRYQEELEILPEELNRVNRHHSRMSSIWAQLAGKSTHAGAVAYAFKKAAMYKRLAMEAQSYISNIEAVRHSLYSQVWCSAHETLSPKSNQL
;
A
#
# COMPACT_ATOMS: atom_id res chain seq x y z
N ASP A 1 -10.53 -17.89 21.14
CA ASP A 1 -10.14 -16.95 22.22
C ASP A 1 -10.37 -15.48 21.85
N ASP A 2 -9.67 -14.90 20.87
CA ASP A 2 -9.83 -13.45 20.58
C ASP A 2 -11.23 -13.07 20.05
N ILE A 3 -11.86 -13.92 19.22
CA ILE A 3 -13.21 -13.67 18.67
C ILE A 3 -14.27 -13.71 19.79
N GLU A 4 -14.20 -14.70 20.68
CA GLU A 4 -15.12 -14.82 21.82
C GLU A 4 -14.95 -13.62 22.77
N ARG A 5 -13.71 -13.18 23.03
CA ARG A 5 -13.44 -11.97 23.82
C ARG A 5 -14.03 -10.70 23.20
N CYS A 6 -14.00 -10.58 21.88
CA CYS A 6 -14.64 -9.47 21.17
C CYS A 6 -16.17 -9.53 21.25
N ARG A 7 -16.77 -10.73 21.12
CA ARG A 7 -18.22 -10.94 21.28
C ARG A 7 -18.71 -10.56 22.68
N GLU A 8 -17.97 -10.95 23.71
CA GLU A 8 -18.30 -10.56 25.10
C GLU A 8 -18.20 -9.04 25.33
N ARG A 9 -17.23 -8.37 24.70
CA ARG A 9 -17.13 -6.90 24.77
C ARG A 9 -18.30 -6.23 24.07
N LEU A 10 -18.63 -6.67 22.87
CA LEU A 10 -19.75 -6.16 22.08
C LEU A 10 -21.09 -6.39 22.80
N PHE A 11 -21.28 -7.55 23.41
CA PHE A 11 -22.46 -7.85 24.23
C PHE A 11 -22.63 -6.87 25.39
N LYS A 12 -21.53 -6.52 26.09
CA LYS A 12 -21.54 -5.54 27.19
C LYS A 12 -21.90 -4.15 26.69
N GLU A 13 -21.34 -3.71 25.57
CA GLU A 13 -21.62 -2.41 24.96
C GLU A 13 -23.07 -2.31 24.47
N LEU A 14 -23.58 -3.33 23.77
CA LEU A 14 -24.98 -3.37 23.31
C LEU A 14 -25.97 -3.46 24.47
N SER A 15 -25.66 -4.23 25.52
CA SER A 15 -26.49 -4.27 26.73
C SER A 15 -26.55 -2.91 27.44
N GLN A 16 -25.45 -2.15 27.44
CA GLN A 16 -25.45 -0.77 27.97
C GLN A 16 -26.25 0.18 27.07
N PHE A 17 -26.13 0.02 25.75
CA PHE A 17 -26.86 0.81 24.77
C PHE A 17 -28.37 0.57 24.84
N HIS A 18 -28.84 -0.69 24.92
CA HIS A 18 -30.26 -1.00 25.10
C HIS A 18 -30.80 -0.45 26.43
N LYS A 19 -30.02 -0.46 27.52
CA LYS A 19 -30.41 0.20 28.78
C LYS A 19 -30.54 1.71 28.64
N TYR A 20 -29.68 2.34 27.85
CA TYR A 20 -29.78 3.77 27.55
C TYR A 20 -31.00 4.08 26.67
N GLN A 21 -31.24 3.29 25.62
CA GLN A 21 -32.43 3.39 24.76
C GLN A 21 -33.72 3.19 25.56
N ASP A 22 -33.75 2.23 26.48
CA ASP A 22 -34.90 1.98 27.35
C ASP A 22 -35.23 3.16 28.29
N ARG A 23 -34.20 3.91 28.70
CA ARG A 23 -34.32 5.05 29.59
C ARG A 23 -34.77 6.31 28.85
N GLU A 24 -34.12 6.62 27.73
CA GLU A 24 -34.39 7.85 26.96
C GLU A 24 -35.59 7.69 26.00
N PHE A 25 -35.83 6.47 25.50
CA PHE A 25 -36.88 6.15 24.54
C PHE A 25 -37.76 4.98 25.01
N PRO A 26 -38.58 5.16 26.06
CA PRO A 26 -39.41 4.09 26.62
C PRO A 26 -40.45 3.55 25.62
N ARG A 27 -40.75 4.28 24.54
CA ARG A 27 -41.64 3.82 23.46
C ARG A 27 -40.97 2.82 22.49
N LEU A 28 -39.65 2.71 22.53
CA LEU A 28 -38.88 1.77 21.72
C LEU A 28 -38.82 0.38 22.35
N ARG A 29 -39.22 0.23 23.62
CA ARG A 29 -39.20 -1.01 24.41
C ARG A 29 -39.74 -2.23 23.67
N ASP A 30 -40.87 -2.07 22.99
CA ASP A 30 -41.54 -3.17 22.29
C ASP A 30 -40.71 -3.73 21.12
N HIS A 31 -39.72 -2.98 20.64
CA HIS A 31 -38.83 -3.39 19.55
C HIS A 31 -37.46 -3.86 20.05
N LEU A 32 -37.11 -3.63 21.32
CA LEU A 32 -35.84 -4.07 21.90
C LEU A 32 -35.91 -5.57 22.23
N THR A 33 -35.43 -6.41 21.31
CA THR A 33 -35.35 -7.86 21.52
C THR A 33 -34.29 -8.23 22.56
N GLN A 34 -34.45 -9.40 23.17
CA GLN A 34 -33.53 -9.91 24.18
C GLN A 34 -32.20 -10.32 23.52
N ILE A 35 -31.10 -9.67 23.93
CA ILE A 35 -29.76 -9.90 23.38
C ILE A 35 -29.26 -11.29 23.81
N SER A 36 -28.88 -12.15 22.85
CA SER A 36 -28.16 -13.41 23.09
C SER A 36 -26.67 -13.25 22.75
N ILE A 37 -25.77 -13.85 23.53
CA ILE A 37 -24.31 -13.78 23.36
C ILE A 37 -23.84 -14.44 22.05
N ASP A 38 -24.62 -15.38 21.52
CA ASP A 38 -24.25 -16.16 20.32
C ASP A 38 -24.59 -15.44 18.99
N GLU A 39 -25.48 -14.44 19.01
CA GLU A 39 -25.99 -13.74 17.81
C GLU A 39 -25.79 -12.21 17.87
N VAL A 40 -24.91 -11.74 18.76
CA VAL A 40 -24.67 -10.31 19.06
C VAL A 40 -24.34 -9.48 17.81
N GLU A 41 -23.72 -10.09 16.81
CA GLU A 41 -23.30 -9.44 15.56
C GLU A 41 -24.47 -9.15 14.60
N ASN A 42 -25.62 -9.82 14.77
CA ASN A 42 -26.79 -9.72 13.89
C ASN A 42 -27.94 -8.87 14.46
N ILE A 43 -27.73 -8.24 15.62
CA ILE A 43 -28.77 -7.47 16.31
C ILE A 43 -28.97 -6.12 15.61
N THR A 44 -30.22 -5.81 15.25
CA THR A 44 -30.59 -4.51 14.71
C THR A 44 -30.49 -3.43 15.79
N LEU A 45 -29.73 -2.37 15.52
CA LEU A 45 -29.48 -1.28 16.48
C LEU A 45 -30.69 -0.36 16.70
N HIS A 46 -31.75 -0.52 15.89
CA HIS A 46 -32.98 0.26 15.93
C HIS A 46 -32.71 1.76 15.87
N LEU A 47 -31.86 2.15 14.92
CA LEU A 47 -31.61 3.55 14.62
C LEU A 47 -32.86 4.15 13.97
N PRO A 48 -33.08 5.47 14.07
CA PRO A 48 -34.18 6.13 13.37
C PRO A 48 -34.27 5.78 11.87
N SER A 49 -33.14 5.46 11.21
CA SER A 49 -33.11 4.97 9.82
C SER A 49 -33.86 3.65 9.57
N ASP A 50 -34.01 2.82 10.61
CA ASP A 50 -34.61 1.48 10.52
C ASP A 50 -36.15 1.53 10.57
N PHE A 51 -36.72 2.71 10.87
CA PHE A 51 -38.16 2.91 11.01
C PHE A 51 -38.74 3.79 9.90
N SER A 52 -39.95 3.45 9.45
CA SER A 52 -40.72 4.27 8.50
C SER A 52 -41.02 5.67 9.07
N ALA A 53 -41.33 6.66 8.21
CA ALA A 53 -41.63 8.02 8.65
C ALA A 53 -42.84 8.10 9.61
N THR A 54 -43.83 7.23 9.41
CA THR A 54 -45.00 7.10 10.28
C THR A 54 -44.62 6.49 11.64
N ASP A 55 -43.76 5.47 11.65
CA ASP A 55 -43.32 4.83 12.89
C ASP A 55 -42.37 5.72 13.70
N ARG A 56 -41.48 6.48 13.05
CA ARG A 56 -40.63 7.48 13.71
C ARG A 56 -41.43 8.53 14.48
N SER A 57 -42.55 8.95 13.91
CA SER A 57 -43.45 9.94 14.54
C SER A 57 -44.20 9.33 15.73
N ARG A 58 -44.63 8.07 15.63
CA ARG A 58 -45.28 7.33 16.73
C ARG A 58 -44.32 7.08 17.90
N LEU A 59 -43.07 6.71 17.59
CA LEU A 59 -42.03 6.35 18.57
C LEU A 59 -41.32 7.57 19.18
N GLY A 60 -41.54 8.79 18.66
CA GLY A 60 -40.86 10.00 19.14
C GLY A 60 -39.41 10.14 18.66
N LEU A 61 -39.03 9.40 17.61
CA LEU A 61 -37.68 9.39 17.03
C LEU A 61 -37.50 10.45 15.93
N HIS A 62 -38.47 11.34 15.74
CA HIS A 62 -38.46 12.30 14.64
C HIS A 62 -37.26 13.26 14.70
N ASP A 63 -36.97 13.83 15.87
CA ASP A 63 -35.85 14.77 16.02
C ASP A 63 -34.50 14.03 16.02
N LEU A 64 -34.43 12.85 16.63
CA LEU A 64 -33.24 12.00 16.56
C LEU A 64 -32.92 11.56 15.13
N GLY A 65 -33.95 11.26 14.34
CA GLY A 65 -33.78 10.93 12.92
C GLY A 65 -33.32 12.10 12.06
N LYS A 66 -33.62 13.35 12.45
CA LYS A 66 -33.02 14.53 11.82
C LYS A 66 -31.55 14.63 12.15
N TYR A 67 -31.17 14.50 13.43
CA TYR A 67 -29.76 14.53 13.82
C TYR A 67 -28.94 13.40 13.19
N GLU A 68 -29.50 12.19 13.10
CA GLU A 68 -28.87 11.07 12.41
C GLU A 68 -28.71 11.35 10.91
N TYR A 69 -29.76 11.86 10.25
CA TYR A 69 -29.72 12.27 8.85
C TYR A 69 -28.63 13.32 8.63
N ASP A 70 -28.62 14.38 9.42
CA ASP A 70 -27.65 15.48 9.33
C ASP A 70 -26.21 15.00 9.56
N LEU A 71 -25.98 14.12 10.55
CA LEU A 71 -24.66 13.55 10.83
C LEU A 71 -24.20 12.62 9.71
N ARG A 72 -25.10 11.78 9.17
CA ARG A 72 -24.79 10.87 8.07
C ARG A 72 -24.53 11.63 6.77
N GLU A 73 -25.36 12.62 6.46
CA GLU A 73 -25.18 13.51 5.31
C GLU A 73 -23.87 14.28 5.44
N LEU A 74 -23.59 14.90 6.60
CA LEU A 74 -22.34 15.62 6.84
C LEU A 74 -21.12 14.71 6.74
N ARG A 75 -21.20 13.46 7.24
CA ARG A 75 -20.13 12.47 7.10
C ARG A 75 -19.91 12.10 5.64
N CYS A 76 -20.96 11.75 4.90
CA CYS A 76 -20.86 11.40 3.48
C CYS A 76 -20.31 12.56 2.65
N LEU A 77 -20.75 13.79 2.91
CA LEU A 77 -20.24 14.99 2.25
C LEU A 77 -18.75 15.18 2.52
N ARG A 78 -18.29 15.00 3.77
CA ARG A 78 -16.86 15.12 4.12
C ARG A 78 -16.01 13.98 3.57
N GLU A 79 -16.54 12.76 3.51
CA GLU A 79 -15.89 11.65 2.83
C GLU A 79 -15.72 11.96 1.34
N GLY A 80 -16.78 12.45 0.68
CA GLY A 80 -16.73 12.93 -0.71
C GLY A 80 -15.69 14.03 -0.91
N GLU A 81 -15.71 15.08 -0.07
CA GLU A 81 -14.74 16.18 -0.12
C GLU A 81 -13.30 15.68 0.06
N ALA A 82 -13.09 14.68 0.93
CA ALA A 82 -11.78 14.07 1.12
C ALA A 82 -11.32 13.30 -0.13
N TYR A 83 -12.19 12.52 -0.76
CA TYR A 83 -11.87 11.81 -2.01
C TYR A 83 -11.60 12.78 -3.16
N ASP A 84 -12.40 13.83 -3.31
CA ASP A 84 -12.20 14.88 -4.32
C ASP A 84 -10.88 15.64 -4.09
N ALA A 85 -10.55 15.96 -2.84
CA ALA A 85 -9.27 16.59 -2.51
C ALA A 85 -8.07 15.70 -2.87
N ILE A 86 -8.17 14.38 -2.67
CA ILE A 86 -7.13 13.44 -3.12
C ILE A 86 -7.09 13.38 -4.66
N ARG A 87 -8.24 13.40 -5.34
CA ARG A 87 -8.31 13.42 -6.81
C ARG A 87 -7.54 14.61 -7.37
N HIS A 88 -7.85 15.80 -6.88
CA HIS A 88 -7.17 17.03 -7.27
C HIS A 88 -5.69 17.04 -6.86
N LEU A 89 -5.34 16.46 -5.72
CA LEU A 89 -3.95 16.30 -5.33
C LEU A 89 -3.17 15.44 -6.33
N ARG A 90 -3.73 14.30 -6.76
CA ARG A 90 -3.11 13.42 -7.77
C ARG A 90 -2.92 14.18 -9.09
N GLU A 91 -3.93 14.92 -9.54
CA GLU A 91 -3.86 15.74 -10.76
C GLU A 91 -2.77 16.81 -10.67
N ALA A 92 -2.79 17.62 -9.61
CA ALA A 92 -1.79 18.67 -9.38
C ALA A 92 -0.35 18.12 -9.31
N LEU A 93 -0.18 16.93 -8.72
CA LEU A 93 1.12 16.25 -8.67
C LEU A 93 1.59 15.81 -10.07
N LYS A 94 0.70 15.27 -10.90
CA LYS A 94 1.02 14.91 -12.29
C LYS A 94 1.38 16.13 -13.11
N GLU A 95 0.59 17.20 -13.01
CA GLU A 95 0.85 18.48 -13.68
C GLU A 95 2.22 19.03 -13.32
N ASN A 96 2.51 19.17 -12.03
CA ASN A 96 3.78 19.64 -11.52
C ASN A 96 4.96 18.76 -12.01
N PHE A 97 4.81 17.43 -11.93
CA PHE A 97 5.84 16.49 -12.38
C PHE A 97 6.23 16.75 -13.84
N ILE A 98 5.27 16.89 -14.73
CA ILE A 98 5.58 17.06 -16.14
C ILE A 98 6.08 18.47 -16.43
N SER A 99 5.57 19.50 -15.77
CA SER A 99 6.14 20.84 -15.92
C SER A 99 7.60 20.89 -15.48
N VAL A 100 7.98 20.12 -14.45
CA VAL A 100 9.38 19.93 -14.06
C VAL A 100 10.17 19.21 -15.16
N GLN A 101 9.64 18.13 -15.75
CA GLN A 101 10.29 17.42 -16.85
C GLN A 101 10.43 18.28 -18.12
N PHE A 102 9.39 19.05 -18.46
CA PHE A 102 9.37 19.99 -19.57
C PHE A 102 10.45 21.05 -19.39
N LYS A 103 10.54 21.65 -18.19
CA LYS A 103 11.58 22.62 -17.88
C LYS A 103 12.98 22.01 -18.04
N LYS A 104 13.21 20.81 -17.51
CA LYS A 104 14.50 20.11 -17.61
C LYS A 104 14.93 19.88 -19.06
N LYS A 105 13.99 19.56 -19.96
CA LYS A 105 14.28 19.23 -21.36
C LYS A 105 14.39 20.47 -22.26
N ASN A 106 13.48 21.42 -22.11
CA ASN A 106 13.21 22.43 -23.14
C ASN A 106 13.64 23.85 -22.75
N VAL A 107 13.77 24.15 -21.46
CA VAL A 107 14.04 25.53 -21.01
C VAL A 107 15.54 25.72 -20.81
N ARG A 108 16.11 26.70 -21.53
CA ARG A 108 17.52 27.10 -21.43
C ARG A 108 17.61 28.61 -21.24
N GLY A 109 18.66 29.09 -20.57
CA GLY A 109 18.86 30.53 -20.33
C GLY A 109 18.12 31.08 -19.10
N GLN A 110 18.57 32.25 -18.64
CA GLN A 110 18.17 32.81 -17.34
C GLN A 110 16.73 33.33 -17.32
N LYS A 111 16.31 34.08 -18.36
CA LYS A 111 14.98 34.69 -18.44
C LYS A 111 13.85 33.65 -18.48
N ASP A 112 13.99 32.65 -19.34
CA ASP A 112 13.00 31.58 -19.47
C ASP A 112 13.00 30.67 -18.25
N SER A 113 14.18 30.42 -17.65
CA SER A 113 14.27 29.70 -16.36
C SER A 113 13.50 30.42 -15.25
N MET A 114 13.61 31.75 -15.16
CA MET A 114 12.88 32.55 -14.18
C MET A 114 11.36 32.48 -14.40
N ARG A 115 10.89 32.61 -15.66
CA ARG A 115 9.46 32.45 -15.99
C ARG A 115 8.95 31.06 -15.61
N SER A 116 9.69 30.01 -15.96
CA SER A 116 9.32 28.64 -15.60
C SER A 116 9.35 28.40 -14.09
N HIS A 117 10.27 29.02 -13.35
CA HIS A 117 10.28 28.97 -11.89
C HIS A 117 9.00 29.55 -11.29
N THR A 118 8.51 30.68 -11.80
CA THR A 118 7.25 31.26 -11.34
C THR A 118 6.07 30.33 -11.58
N VAL A 119 5.99 29.68 -12.74
CA VAL A 119 4.94 28.69 -13.05
C VAL A 119 5.03 27.47 -12.13
N LEU A 120 6.22 26.89 -11.95
CA LEU A 120 6.42 25.76 -11.05
C LEU A 120 6.13 26.08 -9.59
N LYS A 121 6.36 27.34 -9.18
CA LYS A 121 6.00 27.79 -7.82
C LYS A 121 4.49 27.72 -7.62
N LYS A 122 3.71 28.23 -8.58
CA LYS A 122 2.24 28.15 -8.54
C LYS A 122 1.75 26.70 -8.48
N MET A 123 2.27 25.82 -9.33
CA MET A 123 1.91 24.39 -9.31
C MET A 123 2.22 23.71 -7.97
N LYS A 124 3.32 24.10 -7.32
CA LYS A 124 3.62 23.62 -5.95
C LYS A 124 2.64 24.17 -4.92
N GLU A 125 2.28 25.45 -5.03
CA GLU A 125 1.26 26.07 -4.18
C GLU A 125 -0.10 25.36 -4.36
N ASP A 126 -0.48 24.98 -5.59
CA ASP A 126 -1.71 24.24 -5.88
C ASP A 126 -1.69 22.84 -5.23
N VAL A 127 -0.56 22.12 -5.31
CA VAL A 127 -0.36 20.84 -4.59
C VAL A 127 -0.54 21.03 -3.08
N HIS A 128 0.06 22.07 -2.50
CA HIS A 128 -0.08 22.36 -1.06
C HIS A 128 -1.53 22.68 -0.69
N GLN A 129 -2.25 23.45 -1.50
CA GLN A 129 -3.66 23.77 -1.27
C GLN A 129 -4.55 22.51 -1.31
N CYS A 130 -4.35 21.63 -2.29
CA CYS A 130 -5.09 20.36 -2.38
C CYS A 130 -4.80 19.45 -1.17
N ALA A 131 -3.53 19.34 -0.78
CA ALA A 131 -3.14 18.60 0.41
C ALA A 131 -3.75 19.18 1.70
N GLN A 132 -3.84 20.51 1.81
CA GLN A 132 -4.46 21.18 2.95
C GLN A 132 -5.97 20.94 3.02
N LYS A 133 -6.68 21.00 1.89
CA LYS A 133 -8.12 20.64 1.82
C LYS A 133 -8.37 19.23 2.32
N TYR A 134 -7.54 18.27 1.88
CA TYR A 134 -7.62 16.90 2.38
C TYR A 134 -7.40 16.81 3.90
N ARG A 135 -6.37 17.49 4.43
CA ARG A 135 -6.10 17.52 5.88
C ARG A 135 -7.27 18.11 6.67
N GLN A 136 -7.90 19.16 6.15
CA GLN A 136 -9.07 19.78 6.77
C GLN A 136 -10.28 18.84 6.77
N ALA A 137 -10.62 18.26 5.61
CA ALA A 137 -11.70 17.29 5.49
C ALA A 137 -11.48 16.08 6.41
N ARG A 138 -10.24 15.56 6.48
CA ARG A 138 -9.88 14.45 7.37
C ARG A 138 -9.98 14.85 8.84
N ALA A 139 -9.49 16.03 9.25
CA ALA A 139 -9.62 16.51 10.62
C ALA A 139 -11.10 16.62 11.03
N ALA A 140 -11.94 17.05 10.10
CA ALA A 140 -13.38 17.14 10.26
C ALA A 140 -14.04 15.74 10.33
N LEU A 141 -13.53 14.73 9.62
CA LEU A 141 -14.00 13.34 9.74
C LEU A 141 -13.57 12.71 11.08
N VAL A 142 -12.35 12.98 11.53
CA VAL A 142 -11.86 12.51 12.84
C VAL A 142 -12.70 13.10 13.96
N SER A 143 -13.08 14.38 13.89
CA SER A 143 -13.96 14.99 14.90
C SER A 143 -15.38 14.44 14.90
N LEU A 144 -15.84 13.87 13.78
CA LEU A 144 -17.11 13.15 13.67
C LEU A 144 -17.04 11.68 14.10
N GLY A 145 -15.87 11.20 14.55
CA GLY A 145 -15.69 9.83 15.03
C GLY A 145 -15.25 8.82 13.98
N LEU A 146 -14.60 9.25 12.88
CA LEU A 146 -13.97 8.33 11.93
C LEU A 146 -12.93 7.45 12.64
N ASP A 147 -13.07 6.13 12.51
CA ASP A 147 -12.07 5.19 13.00
C ASP A 147 -10.76 5.35 12.21
N THR A 148 -9.75 5.87 12.89
CA THR A 148 -8.43 6.17 12.31
C THR A 148 -7.63 4.92 11.95
N VAL A 149 -7.99 3.75 12.48
CA VAL A 149 -7.22 2.50 12.33
C VAL A 149 -7.70 1.71 11.11
N SER A 150 -9.01 1.66 10.87
CA SER A 150 -9.61 0.89 9.76
C SER A 150 -9.95 1.71 8.51
N SER A 151 -9.78 3.04 8.53
CA SER A 151 -10.19 3.88 7.40
C SER A 151 -9.16 3.87 6.26
N LYS A 152 -9.67 3.75 5.01
CA LYS A 152 -8.91 3.95 3.77
C LYS A 152 -8.25 5.35 3.69
N LEU A 153 -8.74 6.32 4.46
CA LEU A 153 -8.28 7.71 4.48
C LEU A 153 -7.19 7.93 5.55
N GLN A 154 -5.94 7.66 5.15
CA GLN A 154 -4.77 7.77 6.03
C GLN A 154 -4.27 9.22 6.20
N PRO A 155 -3.50 9.54 7.26
CA PRO A 155 -2.90 10.88 7.39
C PRO A 155 -1.95 11.17 6.22
N LEU A 156 -2.01 12.40 5.70
CA LEU A 156 -1.18 12.85 4.57
C LEU A 156 -0.08 13.79 5.07
N HIS A 157 1.18 13.36 4.94
CA HIS A 157 2.34 14.16 5.29
C HIS A 157 2.91 14.90 4.08
N ASP A 158 3.50 16.09 4.30
CA ASP A 158 4.12 16.87 3.21
C ASP A 158 5.25 16.11 2.49
N ARG A 159 5.91 15.18 3.19
CA ARG A 159 6.96 14.33 2.61
C ARG A 159 6.44 13.34 1.58
N GLU A 160 5.15 13.01 1.63
CA GLU A 160 4.49 12.04 0.76
C GLU A 160 3.86 12.72 -0.46
N CYS A 161 3.78 14.06 -0.47
CA CYS A 161 3.21 14.86 -1.55
C CYS A 161 4.17 14.97 -2.75
N TYR A 162 4.55 13.84 -3.34
CA TYR A 162 5.33 13.79 -4.57
C TYR A 162 4.82 12.69 -5.50
N LEU A 163 5.04 12.90 -6.79
CA LEU A 163 4.96 11.84 -7.79
C LEU A 163 6.38 11.33 -8.03
N ARG A 164 6.57 10.01 -7.94
CA ARG A 164 7.86 9.36 -8.23
C ARG A 164 8.27 9.66 -9.67
N ASP A 165 9.57 9.82 -9.91
CA ASP A 165 10.06 10.04 -11.27
C ASP A 165 9.88 8.79 -12.15
N VAL A 166 8.74 8.76 -12.84
CA VAL A 166 8.39 7.74 -13.82
C VAL A 166 9.20 7.87 -15.11
N THR A 167 10.27 8.68 -15.18
CA THR A 167 11.17 8.69 -16.35
C THR A 167 12.46 7.91 -16.12
N GLN A 168 12.89 7.72 -14.87
CA GLN A 168 14.15 7.05 -14.55
C GLN A 168 13.99 5.54 -14.38
N LYS A 169 15.03 4.77 -14.75
CA LYS A 169 15.12 3.33 -14.47
C LYS A 169 15.51 3.14 -12.99
N ARG A 170 14.95 2.13 -12.32
CA ARG A 170 15.41 1.75 -10.97
C ARG A 170 16.88 1.32 -11.04
N ARG A 171 17.67 1.80 -10.08
CA ARG A 171 19.04 1.30 -9.87
C ARG A 171 18.97 0.10 -8.93
N LEU A 172 19.78 -0.92 -9.21
CA LEU A 172 19.97 -2.05 -8.31
C LEU A 172 20.51 -1.55 -6.96
N GLY A 173 19.91 -1.99 -5.86
CA GLY A 173 20.25 -1.55 -4.50
C GLY A 173 19.66 -0.20 -4.05
N ALA A 174 18.82 0.45 -4.88
CA ALA A 174 18.02 1.58 -4.40
C ALA A 174 16.96 1.07 -3.41
N GLU A 175 16.82 1.76 -2.28
CA GLU A 175 15.81 1.46 -1.27
C GLU A 175 14.43 1.37 -1.91
N GLU A 176 13.61 0.44 -1.42
CA GLU A 176 12.22 0.31 -1.86
C GLU A 176 11.45 1.54 -1.38
N VAL A 177 11.43 2.57 -2.22
CA VAL A 177 10.57 3.74 -1.99
C VAL A 177 9.15 3.28 -2.21
N VAL A 178 8.48 2.95 -1.09
CA VAL A 178 7.05 2.68 -1.03
C VAL A 178 6.31 3.90 -1.55
N GLU A 179 5.37 3.66 -2.45
CA GLU A 179 4.58 4.73 -3.01
C GLU A 179 3.52 5.18 -2.00
N PRO A 180 3.24 6.50 -1.90
CA PRO A 180 2.24 6.99 -0.96
C PRO A 180 0.89 6.27 -1.10
N TRP A 181 0.24 5.98 0.03
CA TRP A 181 -1.03 5.26 0.11
C TRP A 181 -2.12 5.85 -0.78
N PHE A 182 -2.10 7.17 -0.98
CA PHE A 182 -3.12 7.83 -1.77
C PHE A 182 -3.01 7.50 -3.26
N TRP A 183 -2.01 6.76 -3.75
CA TRP A 183 -1.93 6.26 -5.11
C TRP A 183 -2.57 4.87 -5.32
N THR A 184 -2.83 4.12 -4.24
CA THR A 184 -3.44 2.79 -4.28
C THR A 184 -4.95 2.82 -4.04
N LEU A 185 -5.53 3.98 -3.73
CA LEU A 185 -6.98 4.14 -3.60
C LEU A 185 -7.68 3.90 -4.96
N GLU A 186 -8.45 2.81 -5.05
CA GLU A 186 -9.14 2.34 -6.27
C GLU A 186 -10.42 3.12 -6.62
N ASP A 187 -11.00 3.83 -5.66
CA ASP A 187 -12.37 4.37 -5.79
C ASP A 187 -12.46 5.83 -6.28
N ILE A 188 -11.33 6.49 -6.57
CA ILE A 188 -11.34 7.95 -6.85
C ILE A 188 -11.71 8.28 -8.31
N THR A 189 -11.57 7.33 -9.23
CA THR A 189 -11.67 7.59 -10.68
C THR A 189 -12.97 7.13 -11.32
N LYS A 190 -13.89 6.49 -10.59
CA LYS A 190 -15.08 5.85 -11.18
C LYS A 190 -16.25 6.82 -11.40
N ASP A 191 -16.37 7.85 -10.58
CA ASP A 191 -17.58 8.69 -10.51
C ASP A 191 -17.32 10.19 -10.81
N GLY A 192 -16.12 10.54 -11.26
CA GLY A 192 -15.70 11.94 -11.48
C GLY A 192 -15.56 12.35 -12.96
N GLU A 193 -15.41 13.66 -13.20
CA GLU A 193 -15.08 14.23 -14.51
C GLU A 193 -13.96 13.44 -15.21
N PRO A 194 -14.05 13.22 -16.54
CA PRO A 194 -13.02 12.51 -17.28
C PRO A 194 -11.65 13.10 -17.02
N LEU A 195 -10.74 12.27 -16.52
CA LEU A 195 -9.33 12.63 -16.41
C LEU A 195 -8.86 13.10 -17.79
N SER A 196 -8.10 14.19 -17.83
CA SER A 196 -7.43 14.63 -19.06
C SER A 196 -6.69 13.45 -19.71
N GLU A 197 -6.75 13.33 -21.04
CA GLU A 197 -6.02 12.31 -21.82
C GLU A 197 -4.57 12.16 -21.35
N TRP A 198 -3.97 13.28 -20.99
CA TRP A 198 -2.61 13.33 -20.50
C TRP A 198 -2.42 12.75 -19.10
N SER A 199 -3.39 12.95 -18.19
CA SER A 199 -3.38 12.36 -16.85
C SER A 199 -3.45 10.83 -16.93
N LEU A 200 -4.23 10.32 -17.89
CA LEU A 200 -4.30 8.89 -18.22
C LEU A 200 -2.98 8.38 -18.81
N ASN A 201 -2.29 9.17 -19.64
CA ASN A 201 -0.98 8.83 -20.16
C ASN A 201 0.09 8.72 -19.06
N VAL A 202 0.03 9.56 -18.02
CA VAL A 202 0.95 9.43 -16.87
C VAL A 202 0.69 8.12 -16.12
N ASP A 203 -0.57 7.78 -15.89
CA ASP A 203 -0.95 6.54 -15.21
C ASP A 203 -0.57 5.29 -16.01
N SER A 204 -0.77 5.31 -17.34
CA SER A 204 -0.39 4.20 -18.20
C SER A 204 1.13 3.98 -18.19
N VAL A 205 1.93 5.05 -18.32
CA VAL A 205 3.39 4.97 -18.23
C VAL A 205 3.84 4.44 -16.86
N ARG A 206 3.21 4.91 -15.78
CA ARG A 206 3.50 4.43 -14.42
C ARG A 206 3.21 2.93 -14.31
N TRP A 207 2.05 2.47 -14.79
CA TRP A 207 1.67 1.07 -14.77
C TRP A 207 2.62 0.20 -15.59
N PHE A 208 2.93 0.58 -16.84
CA PHE A 208 3.84 -0.19 -17.69
C PHE A 208 5.22 -0.33 -17.06
N ARG A 209 5.70 0.71 -16.36
CA ARG A 209 6.99 0.66 -15.66
C ARG A 209 6.95 -0.19 -14.41
N ALA A 210 5.92 -0.07 -13.59
CA ALA A 210 5.74 -0.93 -12.42
C ALA A 210 5.68 -2.40 -12.85
N ARG A 211 4.96 -2.69 -13.93
CA ARG A 211 4.91 -4.02 -14.55
C ARG A 211 6.28 -4.48 -15.05
N ALA A 212 6.99 -3.66 -15.81
CA ALA A 212 8.32 -4.00 -16.33
C ALA A 212 9.36 -4.18 -15.22
N ASP A 213 9.27 -3.41 -14.13
CA ASP A 213 10.14 -3.59 -12.97
C ASP A 213 9.82 -4.89 -12.24
N ARG A 214 8.55 -5.23 -12.03
CA ARG A 214 8.14 -6.54 -11.50
C ARG A 214 8.68 -7.68 -12.35
N ASP A 215 8.50 -7.62 -13.66
CA ASP A 215 8.95 -8.67 -14.59
C ASP A 215 10.48 -8.81 -14.55
N ARG A 216 11.22 -7.69 -14.51
CA ARG A 216 12.68 -7.71 -14.33
C ARG A 216 13.09 -8.32 -12.99
N TYR A 217 12.44 -7.95 -11.88
CA TYR A 217 12.75 -8.55 -10.59
C TYR A 217 12.48 -10.06 -10.59
N GLN A 218 11.43 -10.51 -11.27
CA GLN A 218 11.16 -11.93 -11.45
C GLN A 218 12.27 -12.62 -12.25
N GLU A 219 12.73 -12.02 -13.35
CA GLU A 219 13.89 -12.53 -14.11
C GLU A 219 15.16 -12.60 -13.23
N GLU A 220 15.46 -11.55 -12.46
CA GLU A 220 16.63 -11.50 -11.58
C GLU A 220 16.59 -12.58 -10.48
N LEU A 221 15.40 -12.92 -9.97
CA LEU A 221 15.22 -14.03 -9.01
C LEU A 221 15.57 -15.39 -9.63
N GLU A 222 15.42 -15.56 -10.95
CA GLU A 222 15.79 -16.76 -11.67
C GLU A 222 17.26 -16.74 -12.13
N ILE A 223 17.77 -15.59 -12.56
CA ILE A 223 19.13 -15.42 -13.08
C ILE A 223 20.19 -15.50 -11.97
N LEU A 224 19.99 -14.79 -10.86
CA LEU A 224 20.96 -14.69 -9.77
C LEU A 224 21.46 -16.06 -9.24
N PRO A 225 20.58 -17.05 -8.92
CA PRO A 225 21.07 -18.36 -8.46
C PRO A 225 21.85 -19.10 -9.55
N GLU A 226 21.44 -19.00 -10.81
CA GLU A 226 22.17 -19.64 -11.91
C GLU A 226 23.54 -18.97 -12.15
N GLU A 227 23.65 -17.65 -12.05
CA GLU A 227 24.94 -16.94 -12.12
C GLU A 227 25.86 -17.35 -10.97
N LEU A 228 25.36 -17.41 -9.73
CA LEU A 228 26.13 -17.89 -8.59
C LEU A 228 26.59 -19.35 -8.78
N ASN A 229 25.73 -20.21 -9.31
CA ASN A 229 26.08 -21.59 -9.66
C ASN A 229 27.17 -21.66 -10.73
N ARG A 230 27.15 -20.78 -11.73
CA ARG A 230 28.21 -20.68 -12.75
C ARG A 230 29.53 -20.21 -12.16
N VAL A 231 29.51 -19.22 -11.27
CA VAL A 231 30.69 -18.72 -10.55
C VAL A 231 31.31 -19.83 -9.70
N ASN A 232 30.50 -20.59 -8.97
CA ASN A 232 30.95 -21.73 -8.19
C ASN A 232 31.62 -22.80 -9.08
N ARG A 233 30.96 -23.20 -10.18
CA ARG A 233 31.53 -24.15 -11.16
C ARG A 233 32.88 -23.66 -11.71
N HIS A 234 32.98 -22.37 -12.03
CA HIS A 234 34.23 -21.77 -12.51
C HIS A 234 35.34 -21.84 -11.44
N HIS A 235 35.06 -21.41 -10.20
CA HIS A 235 36.05 -21.45 -9.12
C HIS A 235 36.48 -22.88 -8.78
N SER A 236 35.54 -23.83 -8.71
CA SER A 236 35.82 -25.25 -8.52
C SER A 236 36.70 -25.80 -9.64
N ARG A 237 36.42 -25.44 -10.90
CA ARG A 237 37.25 -25.84 -12.04
C ARG A 237 38.65 -25.26 -11.98
N MET A 238 38.77 -23.96 -11.69
CA MET A 238 40.07 -23.27 -11.57
C MET A 238 40.91 -23.83 -10.42
N SER A 239 40.30 -24.13 -9.27
CA SER A 239 40.97 -24.82 -8.16
C SER A 239 41.62 -26.12 -8.63
N SER A 240 40.86 -26.95 -9.36
CA SER A 240 41.36 -28.22 -9.89
C SER A 240 42.46 -28.03 -10.94
N ILE A 241 42.34 -27.05 -11.84
CA ILE A 241 43.37 -26.76 -12.85
C ILE A 241 44.69 -26.34 -12.17
N TRP A 242 44.64 -25.44 -11.18
CA TRP A 242 45.83 -25.00 -10.47
C TRP A 242 46.48 -26.13 -9.66
N ALA A 243 45.69 -27.01 -9.04
CA ALA A 243 46.20 -28.19 -8.35
C ALA A 243 46.89 -29.18 -9.32
N GLN A 244 46.31 -29.39 -10.51
CA GLN A 244 46.93 -30.21 -11.56
C GLN A 244 48.23 -29.60 -12.09
N LEU A 245 48.27 -28.28 -12.25
CA LEU A 245 49.47 -27.58 -12.72
C LEU A 245 50.60 -27.68 -11.70
N ALA A 246 50.28 -27.64 -10.40
CA ALA A 246 51.26 -27.87 -9.33
C ALA A 246 51.90 -29.26 -9.43
N GLY A 247 51.12 -30.31 -9.74
CA GLY A 247 51.64 -31.66 -9.94
C GLY A 247 52.52 -31.87 -11.18
N LYS A 248 52.48 -30.94 -12.15
CA LYS A 248 53.25 -31.01 -13.40
C LYS A 248 54.56 -30.22 -13.35
N SER A 249 54.75 -29.34 -12.36
CA SER A 249 55.92 -28.48 -12.28
C SER A 249 57.02 -29.10 -11.41
N THR A 250 58.28 -28.94 -11.84
CA THR A 250 59.47 -29.34 -11.09
C THR A 250 60.01 -28.21 -10.20
N HIS A 251 59.65 -26.96 -10.45
CA HIS A 251 60.15 -25.81 -9.70
C HIS A 251 59.32 -25.57 -8.44
N ALA A 252 59.95 -25.73 -7.26
CA ALA A 252 59.29 -25.59 -5.96
C ALA A 252 58.48 -24.27 -5.80
N GLY A 253 58.99 -23.14 -6.31
CA GLY A 253 58.28 -21.86 -6.27
C GLY A 253 56.99 -21.84 -7.11
N ALA A 254 57.02 -22.44 -8.30
CA ALA A 254 55.84 -22.55 -9.16
C ALA A 254 54.79 -23.50 -8.57
N VAL A 255 55.24 -24.61 -7.97
CA VAL A 255 54.38 -25.54 -7.23
C VAL A 255 53.68 -24.83 -6.06
N ALA A 256 54.43 -24.11 -5.23
CA ALA A 256 53.87 -23.38 -4.09
C ALA A 256 52.85 -22.31 -4.52
N TYR A 257 53.15 -21.55 -5.58
CA TYR A 257 52.23 -20.54 -6.11
C TYR A 257 50.95 -21.16 -6.69
N ALA A 258 51.08 -22.26 -7.44
CA ALA A 258 49.93 -22.97 -8.00
C ALA A 258 49.01 -23.52 -6.89
N PHE A 259 49.56 -24.13 -5.83
CA PHE A 259 48.76 -24.54 -4.67
C PHE A 259 48.10 -23.37 -3.94
N LYS A 260 48.80 -22.23 -3.80
CA LYS A 260 48.19 -21.01 -3.24
C LYS A 260 46.98 -20.56 -4.06
N LYS A 261 47.07 -20.58 -5.40
CA LYS A 261 45.95 -20.24 -6.29
C LYS A 261 44.83 -21.27 -6.22
N ALA A 262 45.15 -22.56 -6.15
CA ALA A 262 44.15 -23.61 -5.95
C ALA A 262 43.36 -23.39 -4.65
N ALA A 263 44.05 -23.14 -3.55
CA ALA A 263 43.43 -22.85 -2.25
C ALA A 263 42.57 -21.58 -2.26
N MET A 264 43.03 -20.51 -2.93
CA MET A 264 42.26 -19.28 -3.12
C MET A 264 40.93 -19.55 -3.86
N TYR A 265 40.98 -20.23 -5.01
CA TYR A 265 39.78 -20.55 -5.78
C TYR A 265 38.85 -21.52 -5.04
N LYS A 266 39.39 -22.48 -4.30
CA LYS A 266 38.61 -23.37 -3.43
C LYS A 266 37.81 -22.59 -2.39
N ARG A 267 38.42 -21.56 -1.77
CA ARG A 267 37.74 -20.68 -0.82
C ARG A 267 36.61 -19.89 -1.47
N LEU A 268 36.87 -19.27 -2.63
CA LEU A 268 35.84 -18.55 -3.38
C LEU A 268 34.67 -19.45 -3.78
N ALA A 269 34.93 -20.72 -4.13
CA ALA A 269 33.87 -21.69 -4.40
C ALA A 269 33.02 -21.99 -3.15
N MET A 270 33.65 -22.14 -1.98
CA MET A 270 32.94 -22.35 -0.70
C MET A 270 32.09 -21.14 -0.31
N GLU A 271 32.61 -19.92 -0.50
CA GLU A 271 31.86 -18.68 -0.26
C GLU A 271 30.65 -18.59 -1.19
N ALA A 272 30.84 -18.83 -2.50
CA ALA A 272 29.75 -18.86 -3.47
C ALA A 272 28.66 -19.89 -3.10
N GLN A 273 29.07 -21.10 -2.67
CA GLN A 273 28.15 -22.13 -2.19
C GLN A 273 27.34 -21.68 -0.98
N SER A 274 27.98 -20.98 -0.02
CA SER A 274 27.28 -20.43 1.13
C SER A 274 26.23 -19.40 0.74
N TYR A 275 26.52 -18.53 -0.23
CA TYR A 275 25.55 -17.56 -0.74
C TYR A 275 24.36 -18.23 -1.42
N ILE A 276 24.60 -19.27 -2.23
CA ILE A 276 23.55 -20.04 -2.89
C ILE A 276 22.60 -20.65 -1.85
N SER A 277 23.16 -21.36 -0.85
CA SER A 277 22.35 -22.00 0.20
C SER A 277 21.54 -20.98 1.02
N ASN A 278 22.10 -19.79 1.29
CA ASN A 278 21.38 -18.73 1.98
C ASN A 278 20.20 -18.19 1.14
N ILE A 279 20.40 -17.98 -0.16
CA ILE A 279 19.35 -17.49 -1.07
C ILE A 279 18.24 -18.54 -1.20
N GLU A 280 18.58 -19.81 -1.36
CA GLU A 280 17.61 -20.91 -1.41
C GLU A 280 16.79 -21.01 -0.13
N ALA A 281 17.43 -20.89 1.04
CA ALA A 281 16.73 -20.89 2.34
C ALA A 281 15.73 -19.74 2.47
N VAL A 282 16.12 -18.52 2.09
CA VAL A 282 15.22 -17.35 2.08
C VAL A 282 14.07 -17.57 1.10
N ARG A 283 14.36 -18.11 -0.09
CA ARG A 283 13.35 -18.41 -1.12
C ARG A 283 12.31 -19.40 -0.60
N HIS A 284 12.73 -20.48 0.04
CA HIS A 284 11.81 -21.46 0.64
C HIS A 284 10.96 -20.86 1.76
N SER A 285 11.52 -19.99 2.61
CA SER A 285 10.77 -19.27 3.64
C SER A 285 9.72 -18.33 3.04
N LEU A 286 10.07 -17.57 1.99
CA LEU A 286 9.15 -16.63 1.33
C LEU A 286 8.04 -17.37 0.58
N TYR A 287 8.36 -18.46 -0.14
CA TYR A 287 7.32 -19.27 -0.79
C TYR A 287 6.37 -19.90 0.22
N SER A 288 6.85 -20.37 1.38
CA SER A 288 5.99 -20.89 2.44
C SER A 288 5.05 -19.83 3.00
N GLN A 289 5.51 -18.60 3.21
CA GLN A 289 4.69 -17.50 3.73
C GLN A 289 3.66 -17.01 2.70
N VAL A 290 4.07 -16.82 1.44
CA VAL A 290 3.18 -16.36 0.37
C VAL A 290 2.16 -17.44 -0.02
N TRP A 291 2.52 -18.73 -0.01
CA TRP A 291 1.55 -19.81 -0.22
C TRP A 291 0.56 -19.96 0.93
N CYS A 292 0.98 -19.77 2.19
CA CYS A 292 0.06 -19.74 3.33
C CYS A 292 -0.94 -18.56 3.21
N SER A 293 -0.48 -17.36 2.84
CA SER A 293 -1.36 -16.19 2.67
C SER A 293 -2.25 -16.26 1.40
N ALA A 294 -1.81 -16.93 0.34
CA ALA A 294 -2.62 -17.16 -0.85
C ALA A 294 -3.71 -18.23 -0.60
N HIS A 295 -3.45 -19.23 0.25
CA HIS A 295 -4.47 -20.21 0.65
C HIS A 295 -5.50 -19.67 1.65
N GLU A 296 -5.16 -18.64 2.45
CA GLU A 296 -6.14 -17.94 3.30
C GLU A 296 -7.08 -17.01 2.51
N THR A 297 -6.63 -16.47 1.38
CA THR A 297 -7.46 -15.59 0.52
C THR A 297 -8.25 -16.37 -0.55
N LEU A 298 -7.95 -17.65 -0.76
CA LEU A 298 -8.66 -18.56 -1.66
C LEU A 298 -9.23 -19.78 -0.93
N SER A 299 -9.85 -19.58 0.24
CA SER A 299 -10.89 -20.51 0.70
C SER A 299 -12.12 -20.31 -0.20
N PRO A 300 -12.52 -21.31 -1.01
CA PRO A 300 -13.70 -21.17 -1.84
C PRO A 300 -14.91 -21.08 -0.91
N LYS A 301 -15.65 -19.96 -0.99
CA LYS A 301 -17.08 -19.97 -0.68
C LYS A 301 -17.78 -20.85 -1.72
N SER A 302 -17.60 -22.16 -1.60
CA SER A 302 -18.46 -23.16 -2.22
C SER A 302 -19.54 -23.54 -1.21
N ASN A 303 -20.79 -23.43 -1.67
CA ASN A 303 -22.04 -23.89 -1.07
C ASN A 303 -22.67 -22.95 -0.04
N GLN A 304 -23.72 -22.23 -0.43
CA GLN A 304 -25.10 -22.71 -0.33
C GLN A 304 -26.09 -21.64 -0.85
N LEU A 305 -26.93 -22.08 -1.79
CA LEU A 305 -28.19 -21.52 -2.33
C LEU A 305 -28.13 -20.18 -3.10
#